data_AF-A0A838R1L0-F1
#
_entry.id   AF-A0A838R1L0-F1
#
_cell.length_a   1.000
_cell.length_b   1.000
_cell.length_c   1.000
_cell.angle_alpha   90.00
_cell.angle_beta   90.00
_cell.angle_gamma   90.00
#
_symmetry.space_group_name_H-M   'P 1'
#
loop_
_entity.id
_entity.type
_entity.pdbx_description
1 polymer ?
#
loop_
_entity_poly.entity_id
_entity_poly.type
_entity_poly.pdbx_seq_one_letter_code
_entity_poly.pdbx_strand_id
1 'polypeptide(L)'
;MAKKLAAALRDVSGFAVLQSGKASTVKGMLAPDSALKNPHVSLLTIRQPWAQIMPTLKGAAVNLDFLNRQAERMRKLDKGYKLLPMSGLDSRPAFLKGEPPWSPKITEAWAVLCEQIDSALGADPAFRGLHVTAPTFDASAEAHTNGSPSAGYTAAGWRDAWLEAFEGAATALPASVSLIFSISVQPRAKQFVPAVCDALRAKYGQRIIFQHNALHARCASNPAHHKFVREQHAKGSRIGFEQVCSAFHDPQRYGSSDPMGPLRLAIK
;
A
#
# COMPACT_ATOMS: atom_id res chain seq x y z
N MET A 1 -3.17 -19.53 -19.90
CA MET A 1 -2.56 -19.30 -18.56
C MET A 1 -3.34 -18.31 -17.68
N ALA A 2 -3.83 -17.18 -18.20
CA ALA A 2 -4.50 -16.13 -17.39
C ALA A 2 -5.71 -16.58 -16.53
N LYS A 3 -6.54 -17.53 -17.00
CA LYS A 3 -7.70 -18.03 -16.24
C LYS A 3 -7.34 -18.83 -14.97
N LYS A 4 -6.20 -19.54 -14.94
CA LYS A 4 -5.75 -20.28 -13.74
C LYS A 4 -5.17 -19.36 -12.66
N LEU A 5 -4.55 -18.23 -13.07
CA LEU A 5 -4.00 -17.25 -12.13
C LEU A 5 -5.10 -16.47 -11.39
N ALA A 6 -6.20 -16.13 -12.07
CA ALA A 6 -7.32 -15.40 -11.47
C ALA A 6 -8.02 -16.19 -10.34
N ALA A 7 -8.08 -17.53 -10.43
CA ALA A 7 -8.65 -18.39 -9.39
C ALA A 7 -7.73 -18.58 -8.17
N ALA A 8 -6.44 -18.24 -8.28
CA ALA A 8 -5.46 -18.36 -7.20
C ALA A 8 -5.22 -17.04 -6.46
N LEU A 9 -5.68 -15.90 -6.99
CA LEU A 9 -5.51 -14.61 -6.34
C LEU A 9 -6.40 -14.51 -5.11
N ARG A 10 -5.78 -14.23 -3.97
CA ARG A 10 -6.50 -13.91 -2.75
C ARG A 10 -7.22 -12.59 -2.96
N ASP A 11 -8.54 -12.61 -2.79
CA ASP A 11 -9.34 -11.41 -3.00
C ASP A 11 -8.97 -10.32 -1.98
N VAL A 12 -8.89 -9.08 -2.45
CA VAL A 12 -8.59 -7.86 -1.66
C VAL A 12 -9.81 -6.92 -1.68
N SER A 13 -10.98 -7.44 -2.04
CA SER A 13 -12.23 -6.68 -2.04
C SER A 13 -12.80 -6.49 -0.64
N GLY A 14 -13.74 -5.55 -0.52
CA GLY A 14 -14.42 -5.23 0.73
C GLY A 14 -13.84 -4.03 1.48
N PHE A 15 -14.38 -3.74 2.65
CA PHE A 15 -13.98 -2.57 3.43
C PHE A 15 -12.74 -2.89 4.27
N ALA A 16 -11.71 -2.05 4.11
CA ALA A 16 -10.49 -2.12 4.89
C ALA A 16 -10.49 -1.08 6.01
N VAL A 17 -10.18 -1.50 7.23
CA VAL A 17 -9.80 -0.54 8.29
C VAL A 17 -8.34 -0.20 8.13
N LEU A 18 -8.01 1.10 8.11
CA LEU A 18 -6.64 1.58 8.03
C LEU A 18 -6.06 1.71 9.44
N GLN A 19 -4.98 0.98 9.72
CA GLN A 19 -4.21 1.16 10.94
C GLN A 19 -3.51 2.53 10.94
N SER A 20 -3.40 3.21 12.08
CA SER A 20 -2.62 4.46 12.14
C SER A 20 -1.13 4.18 11.89
N GLY A 21 -0.51 4.98 11.01
CA GLY A 21 0.92 4.86 10.67
C GLY A 21 1.84 5.68 11.58
N LYS A 22 1.32 6.66 12.33
CA LYS A 22 2.12 7.53 13.20
C LYS A 22 1.44 7.63 14.57
N ALA A 23 2.03 6.98 15.58
CA ALA A 23 1.69 7.20 16.97
C ALA A 23 2.94 7.09 17.83
N SER A 24 3.00 7.86 18.91
CA SER A 24 4.08 7.79 19.91
C SER A 24 4.04 6.49 20.72
N THR A 25 2.96 5.70 20.62
CA THR A 25 2.77 4.44 21.32
C THR A 25 2.16 3.37 20.40
N VAL A 26 2.48 2.10 20.66
CA VAL A 26 1.90 0.95 19.94
C VAL A 26 0.37 0.97 20.01
N LYS A 27 -0.22 1.36 21.15
CA LYS A 27 -1.68 1.45 21.32
C LYS A 27 -2.32 2.50 20.38
N GLY A 28 -1.62 3.60 20.10
CA GLY A 28 -2.08 4.61 19.14
C GLY A 28 -1.94 4.19 17.67
N MET A 29 -1.20 3.12 17.39
CA MET A 29 -1.15 2.53 16.05
C MET A 29 -2.36 1.62 15.80
N LEU A 30 -2.80 0.85 16.80
CA LEU A 30 -3.82 -0.19 16.61
C LEU A 30 -5.18 0.36 16.15
N ALA A 31 -5.75 -0.29 15.13
CA ALA A 31 -7.19 -0.19 14.87
C ALA A 31 -7.97 -0.72 16.09
N PRO A 32 -9.07 -0.10 16.54
CA PRO A 32 -9.83 -0.59 17.69
C PRO A 32 -10.55 -1.92 17.36
N ASP A 33 -10.66 -2.83 18.34
CA ASP A 33 -11.33 -4.13 18.14
C ASP A 33 -12.79 -3.98 17.69
N SER A 34 -13.49 -2.95 18.16
CA SER A 34 -14.86 -2.65 17.75
C SER A 34 -14.98 -2.40 16.25
N ALA A 35 -14.02 -1.68 15.64
CA ALA A 35 -14.00 -1.46 14.19
C ALA A 35 -13.73 -2.78 13.44
N LEU A 36 -12.80 -3.60 13.93
CA LEU A 36 -12.47 -4.87 13.29
C LEU A 36 -13.57 -5.92 13.43
N LYS A 37 -14.39 -5.88 14.49
CA LYS A 37 -15.54 -6.78 14.67
C LYS A 37 -16.75 -6.40 13.83
N ASN A 38 -16.78 -5.20 13.22
CA ASN A 38 -17.87 -4.78 12.34
C ASN A 38 -18.01 -5.76 11.15
N PRO A 39 -19.19 -6.36 10.89
CA PRO A 39 -19.36 -7.36 9.83
C PRO A 39 -19.12 -6.81 8.42
N HIS A 40 -19.19 -5.50 8.23
CA HIS A 40 -18.91 -4.87 6.93
C HIS A 40 -17.40 -4.75 6.65
N VAL A 41 -16.55 -4.81 7.67
CA VAL A 41 -15.09 -4.78 7.50
C VAL A 41 -14.59 -6.14 7.08
N SER A 42 -13.89 -6.22 5.95
CA SER A 42 -13.37 -7.48 5.39
C SER A 42 -11.86 -7.65 5.65
N LEU A 43 -11.13 -6.54 5.84
CA LEU A 43 -9.69 -6.61 6.07
C LEU A 43 -9.10 -5.43 6.87
N LEU A 44 -7.85 -5.58 7.30
CA LEU A 44 -7.03 -4.55 7.95
C LEU A 44 -5.85 -4.17 7.04
N THR A 45 -5.64 -2.87 6.82
CA THR A 45 -4.39 -2.34 6.26
C THR A 45 -3.41 -2.10 7.40
N ILE A 46 -2.40 -2.95 7.53
CA ILE A 46 -1.38 -2.84 8.59
C ILE A 46 -0.28 -1.90 8.13
N ARG A 47 -0.19 -0.72 8.74
CA ARG A 47 0.88 0.26 8.48
C ARG A 47 1.99 0.10 9.50
N GLN A 48 3.22 -0.05 9.03
CA GLN A 48 4.39 -0.03 9.90
C GLN A 48 5.57 0.66 9.21
N PRO A 49 6.28 1.58 9.89
CA PRO A 49 7.50 2.17 9.37
C PRO A 49 8.53 1.10 8.97
N TRP A 50 9.11 1.23 7.77
CA TRP A 50 10.13 0.30 7.30
C TRP A 50 11.34 0.25 8.25
N ALA A 51 11.74 1.38 8.83
CA ALA A 51 12.79 1.48 9.84
C ALA A 51 12.54 0.61 11.08
N GLN A 52 11.27 0.35 11.44
CA GLN A 52 10.92 -0.52 12.55
C GLN A 52 10.92 -2.00 12.16
N ILE A 53 10.63 -2.29 10.89
CA ILE A 53 10.64 -3.66 10.36
C ILE A 53 12.08 -4.10 10.11
N MET A 54 12.88 -3.27 9.44
CA MET A 54 14.24 -3.58 9.02
C MET A 54 15.19 -2.43 9.39
N PRO A 55 15.63 -2.34 10.66
CA PRO A 55 16.47 -1.24 11.12
C PRO A 55 17.89 -1.27 10.55
N THR A 56 18.40 -2.45 10.16
CA THR A 56 19.75 -2.66 9.63
C THR A 56 19.73 -3.59 8.41
N LEU A 57 20.65 -3.38 7.47
CA LEU A 57 20.84 -4.29 6.33
C LEU A 57 21.62 -5.57 6.72
N LYS A 58 22.58 -5.44 7.64
CA LYS A 58 23.50 -6.52 8.00
C LYS A 58 22.81 -7.51 8.95
N GLY A 59 22.73 -8.78 8.56
CA GLY A 59 22.27 -9.89 9.41
C GLY A 59 20.77 -10.20 9.40
N ALA A 60 19.97 -9.59 8.51
CA ALA A 60 18.55 -9.92 8.29
C ALA A 60 17.66 -9.99 9.57
N ALA A 61 18.01 -9.27 10.63
CA ALA A 61 17.16 -9.16 11.82
C ALA A 61 15.97 -8.26 11.50
N VAL A 62 14.97 -8.83 10.83
CA VAL A 62 13.69 -8.18 10.56
C VAL A 62 12.80 -8.38 11.78
N ASN A 63 12.31 -7.27 12.35
CA ASN A 63 11.34 -7.30 13.43
C ASN A 63 9.92 -7.34 12.85
N LEU A 64 9.40 -8.55 12.71
CA LEU A 64 8.03 -8.82 12.24
C LEU A 64 7.03 -8.99 13.39
N ASP A 65 7.43 -8.85 14.65
CA ASP A 65 6.58 -9.14 15.81
C ASP A 65 5.25 -8.37 15.78
N PHE A 66 5.33 -7.09 15.41
CA PHE A 66 4.14 -6.26 15.29
C PHE A 66 3.22 -6.75 14.16
N LEU A 67 3.77 -7.04 12.98
CA LEU A 67 3.00 -7.57 11.84
C LEU A 67 2.37 -8.93 12.18
N ASN A 68 3.14 -9.83 12.79
CA ASN A 68 2.69 -11.18 13.18
C ASN A 68 1.52 -11.11 14.18
N ARG A 69 1.60 -10.23 15.19
CA ARG A 69 0.50 -10.02 16.14
C ARG A 69 -0.76 -9.47 15.47
N GLN A 70 -0.63 -8.56 14.51
CA GLN A 70 -1.80 -8.06 13.77
C GLN A 70 -2.37 -9.13 12.83
N ALA A 71 -1.53 -9.91 12.16
CA ALA A 71 -1.95 -11.04 11.32
C ALA A 71 -2.73 -12.06 12.16
N GLU A 72 -2.22 -12.42 13.34
CA GLU A 72 -2.91 -13.32 14.27
C GLU A 72 -4.26 -12.77 14.72
N ARG A 73 -4.33 -11.48 15.04
CA ARG A 73 -5.58 -10.81 15.40
C ARG A 73 -6.62 -10.88 14.28
N MET A 74 -6.19 -10.74 13.02
CA MET A 74 -7.08 -10.86 11.86
C MET A 74 -7.53 -12.30 11.60
N ARG A 75 -6.65 -13.29 11.78
CA ARG A 75 -7.02 -14.71 11.70
C ARG A 75 -8.08 -15.09 12.74
N LYS A 76 -7.93 -14.61 13.98
CA LYS A 76 -8.92 -14.82 15.06
C LYS A 76 -10.30 -14.23 14.75
N LEU A 77 -10.37 -13.26 13.85
CA LEU A 77 -11.60 -12.61 13.40
C LEU A 77 -12.13 -13.15 12.07
N ASP A 78 -11.46 -14.16 11.48
CA ASP A 78 -11.72 -14.67 10.13
C ASP A 78 -11.73 -13.56 9.06
N LYS A 79 -10.75 -12.66 9.12
CA LYS A 79 -10.64 -11.51 8.22
C LYS A 79 -9.26 -11.44 7.56
N GLY A 80 -9.23 -10.83 6.38
CA GLY A 80 -7.98 -10.63 5.65
C GLY A 80 -7.13 -9.48 6.21
N TYR A 81 -5.91 -9.39 5.74
CA TYR A 81 -5.08 -8.21 5.93
C TYR A 81 -4.21 -7.94 4.71
N LYS A 82 -3.78 -6.69 4.60
CA LYS A 82 -2.75 -6.26 3.65
C LYS A 82 -1.69 -5.46 4.39
N LEU A 83 -0.46 -5.56 3.92
CA LEU A 83 0.69 -4.91 4.54
C LEU A 83 1.03 -3.63 3.79
N LEU A 84 1.36 -2.60 4.56
CA LEU A 84 1.84 -1.32 4.07
C LEU A 84 3.08 -0.94 4.89
N PRO A 85 4.25 -1.54 4.56
CA PRO A 85 5.53 -1.02 5.03
C PRO A 85 5.67 0.41 4.53
N MET A 86 5.96 1.38 5.40
CA MET A 86 6.08 2.78 4.97
C MET A 86 7.54 3.10 4.70
N SER A 87 7.85 3.53 3.47
CA SER A 87 9.21 3.86 3.02
C SER A 87 9.52 5.35 2.99
N GLY A 88 8.61 6.18 3.49
CA GLY A 88 8.75 7.62 3.52
C GLY A 88 9.88 8.11 4.44
N LEU A 89 10.24 9.41 4.37
CA LEU A 89 11.42 9.97 5.05
C LEU A 89 11.54 9.59 6.54
N ASP A 90 10.47 9.77 7.32
CA ASP A 90 10.45 9.44 8.76
C ASP A 90 10.36 7.92 9.04
N SER A 91 10.11 7.13 8.01
CA SER A 91 9.89 5.68 8.11
C SER A 91 11.00 4.87 7.46
N ARG A 92 11.99 5.53 6.85
CA ARG A 92 13.08 4.88 6.15
C ARG A 92 14.17 4.41 7.13
N PRO A 93 14.71 3.19 6.99
CA PRO A 93 15.84 2.73 7.78
C PRO A 93 17.06 3.67 7.72
N ALA A 94 17.79 3.78 8.83
CA ALA A 94 18.93 4.69 8.94
C ALA A 94 20.04 4.42 7.90
N PHE A 95 20.26 3.17 7.51
CA PHE A 95 21.27 2.78 6.53
C PHE A 95 20.93 3.19 5.08
N LEU A 96 19.69 3.63 4.83
CA LEU A 96 19.22 4.19 3.55
C LEU A 96 19.04 5.72 3.63
N LYS A 97 19.42 6.35 4.75
CA LYS A 97 19.35 7.80 4.91
C LYS A 97 20.33 8.46 3.94
N GLY A 98 19.85 9.46 3.18
CA GLY A 98 20.63 10.16 2.16
C GLY A 98 20.59 9.52 0.77
N GLU A 99 20.13 8.27 0.65
CA GLU A 99 19.97 7.63 -0.66
C GLU A 99 18.84 8.31 -1.46
N PRO A 100 19.08 8.72 -2.72
CA PRO A 100 17.99 9.17 -3.57
C PRO A 100 17.03 8.01 -3.79
N PRO A 101 15.71 8.22 -3.95
CA PRO A 101 14.81 7.08 -3.95
C PRO A 101 14.98 6.14 -5.17
N TRP A 102 15.60 6.59 -6.26
CA TRP A 102 16.02 5.71 -7.38
C TRP A 102 17.38 5.03 -7.18
N SER A 103 17.92 5.03 -5.95
CA SER A 103 19.16 4.33 -5.63
C SER A 103 18.94 2.81 -5.71
N PRO A 104 19.82 2.05 -6.41
CA PRO A 104 19.78 0.58 -6.40
C PRO A 104 19.81 -0.01 -4.99
N LYS A 105 20.46 0.66 -4.05
CA LYS A 105 20.49 0.23 -2.65
C LYS A 105 19.11 0.22 -1.98
N ILE A 106 18.19 1.08 -2.41
CA ILE A 106 16.81 1.08 -1.92
C ILE A 106 16.03 -0.07 -2.53
N THR A 107 16.19 -0.35 -3.82
CA THR A 107 15.50 -1.47 -4.49
C THR A 107 16.00 -2.81 -3.95
N GLU A 108 17.30 -2.98 -3.76
CA GLU A 108 17.93 -4.15 -3.11
C GLU A 108 17.39 -4.35 -1.69
N ALA A 109 17.41 -3.31 -0.85
CA ALA A 109 16.89 -3.41 0.51
C ALA A 109 15.38 -3.74 0.52
N TRP A 110 14.62 -3.21 -0.45
CA TRP A 110 13.19 -3.50 -0.57
C TRP A 110 12.93 -4.96 -0.96
N ALA A 111 13.73 -5.52 -1.87
CA ALA A 111 13.64 -6.94 -2.23
C ALA A 111 13.90 -7.83 -1.02
N VAL A 112 14.94 -7.53 -0.22
CA VAL A 112 15.21 -8.25 1.04
C VAL A 112 14.02 -8.16 2.00
N LEU A 113 13.41 -6.98 2.17
CA LEU A 113 12.21 -6.85 3.00
C LEU A 113 11.07 -7.76 2.48
N CYS A 114 10.86 -7.81 1.17
CA CYS A 114 9.79 -8.62 0.57
C CYS A 114 10.02 -10.12 0.78
N GLU A 115 11.26 -10.61 0.66
CA GLU A 115 11.62 -12.00 0.96
C GLU A 115 11.33 -12.37 2.42
N GLN A 116 11.63 -11.45 3.34
CA GLN A 116 11.39 -11.67 4.77
C GLN A 116 9.89 -11.66 5.10
N ILE A 117 9.11 -10.80 4.44
CA ILE A 117 7.65 -10.81 4.53
C ILE A 117 7.08 -12.12 3.96
N ASP A 118 7.58 -12.60 2.82
CA ASP A 118 7.15 -13.87 2.23
C ASP A 118 7.43 -15.04 3.18
N SER A 119 8.67 -15.15 3.67
CA SER A 119 9.07 -16.23 4.58
C SER A 119 8.18 -16.33 5.83
N ALA A 120 7.74 -15.19 6.36
CA ALA A 120 6.89 -15.17 7.56
C ALA A 120 5.39 -15.27 7.29
N LEU A 121 4.89 -14.66 6.20
CA LEU A 121 3.45 -14.41 5.99
C LEU A 121 2.94 -14.83 4.61
N GLY A 122 3.80 -15.17 3.66
CA GLY A 122 3.44 -15.52 2.28
C GLY A 122 2.45 -16.68 2.20
N ALA A 123 2.65 -17.70 3.04
CA ALA A 123 1.76 -18.86 3.13
C ALA A 123 0.42 -18.58 3.83
N ASP A 124 0.28 -17.47 4.56
CA ASP A 124 -0.95 -17.15 5.30
C ASP A 124 -2.10 -16.80 4.33
N PRO A 125 -3.19 -17.58 4.26
CA PRO A 125 -4.33 -17.27 3.38
C PRO A 125 -5.04 -15.96 3.72
N ALA A 126 -4.92 -15.45 4.95
CA ALA A 126 -5.42 -14.14 5.34
C ALA A 126 -4.56 -12.99 4.79
N PHE A 127 -3.32 -13.24 4.38
CA PHE A 127 -2.49 -12.23 3.73
C PHE A 127 -2.92 -11.99 2.28
N ARG A 128 -3.63 -10.88 2.04
CA ARG A 128 -4.28 -10.58 0.76
C ARG A 128 -3.41 -9.75 -0.21
N GLY A 129 -2.55 -8.89 0.31
CA GLY A 129 -1.70 -8.06 -0.56
C GLY A 129 -0.63 -7.25 0.15
N LEU A 130 0.40 -6.88 -0.61
CA LEU A 130 1.47 -5.97 -0.19
C LEU A 130 1.35 -4.65 -0.95
N HIS A 131 1.32 -3.54 -0.23
CA HIS A 131 1.59 -2.24 -0.80
C HIS A 131 3.08 -2.12 -1.10
N VAL A 132 3.40 -1.95 -2.38
CA VAL A 132 4.74 -1.56 -2.78
C VAL A 132 4.80 -0.05 -2.62
N THR A 133 5.58 0.40 -1.64
CA THR A 133 5.70 1.82 -1.32
C THR A 133 7.07 2.36 -1.66
N ALA A 134 8.09 1.52 -1.81
CA ALA A 134 9.40 1.98 -2.24
C ALA A 134 9.47 2.04 -3.77
N PRO A 135 10.11 3.07 -4.33
CA PRO A 135 10.76 4.17 -3.62
C PRO A 135 9.90 5.44 -3.43
N THR A 136 9.98 6.07 -2.24
CA THR A 136 9.24 7.32 -1.89
C THR A 136 10.15 8.42 -1.33
N PHE A 137 9.86 9.68 -1.68
CA PHE A 137 10.61 10.86 -1.23
C PHE A 137 10.23 11.37 0.17
N ASP A 138 8.93 11.53 0.43
CA ASP A 138 8.40 12.21 1.63
C ASP A 138 7.84 11.25 2.67
N ALA A 139 7.26 11.74 3.76
CA ALA A 139 6.53 10.96 4.77
C ALA A 139 5.21 10.32 4.25
N SER A 140 5.20 9.84 3.00
CA SER A 140 4.09 9.22 2.31
C SER A 140 4.38 7.76 1.98
N ALA A 141 3.33 6.97 1.88
CA ALA A 141 3.34 5.62 1.32
C ALA A 141 2.90 5.59 -0.16
N GLU A 142 2.45 6.72 -0.69
CA GLU A 142 2.11 6.90 -2.10
C GLU A 142 3.34 7.40 -2.86
N ALA A 143 3.37 7.19 -4.18
CA ALA A 143 4.43 7.65 -5.07
C ALA A 143 4.54 9.19 -5.16
N HIS A 144 5.00 9.85 -4.09
CA HIS A 144 5.18 11.30 -3.98
C HIS A 144 6.61 11.70 -4.33
N THR A 145 6.77 12.94 -4.80
CA THR A 145 8.09 13.58 -4.98
C THR A 145 8.07 14.96 -4.34
N ASN A 146 9.09 15.30 -3.55
CA ASN A 146 9.12 16.49 -2.70
C ASN A 146 9.44 17.82 -3.41
N GLY A 147 9.08 17.95 -4.69
CA GLY A 147 9.10 19.26 -5.33
C GLY A 147 10.49 19.84 -5.68
N SER A 148 11.62 19.16 -5.45
CA SER A 148 12.91 19.53 -6.06
C SER A 148 13.70 18.31 -6.53
N PRO A 149 14.05 18.20 -7.82
CA PRO A 149 14.95 17.14 -8.28
C PRO A 149 16.31 17.34 -7.61
N SER A 150 16.75 16.38 -6.79
CA SER A 150 18.15 16.33 -6.35
C SER A 150 19.05 15.95 -7.53
N ALA A 151 20.36 16.13 -7.38
CA ALA A 151 21.33 15.72 -8.38
C ALA A 151 21.10 14.26 -8.84
N GLY A 152 21.11 14.04 -10.15
CA GLY A 152 20.92 12.71 -10.76
C GLY A 152 19.46 12.27 -10.95
N TYR A 153 18.46 13.11 -10.64
CA TYR A 153 17.06 12.78 -10.92
C TYR A 153 16.78 12.68 -12.42
N THR A 154 16.12 11.59 -12.83
CA THR A 154 15.44 11.51 -14.13
C THR A 154 14.05 10.88 -13.93
N ALA A 155 13.08 11.29 -14.76
CA ALA A 155 11.75 10.67 -14.74
C ALA A 155 11.80 9.17 -15.11
N ALA A 156 12.72 8.80 -16.01
CA ALA A 156 12.96 7.40 -16.36
C ALA A 156 13.51 6.59 -15.18
N GLY A 157 14.57 7.07 -14.52
CA GLY A 157 15.13 6.39 -13.35
C GLY A 157 14.13 6.27 -12.20
N TRP A 158 13.25 7.27 -12.03
CA TRP A 158 12.14 7.17 -11.08
C TRP A 158 11.15 6.05 -11.42
N ARG A 159 10.68 6.04 -12.67
CA ARG A 159 9.77 4.99 -13.18
C ARG A 159 10.40 3.62 -13.02
N ASP A 160 11.66 3.48 -13.43
CA ASP A 160 12.35 2.19 -13.47
C ASP A 160 12.58 1.65 -12.05
N ALA A 161 12.94 2.50 -11.09
CA ALA A 161 13.06 2.10 -9.69
C ALA A 161 11.73 1.62 -9.08
N TRP A 162 10.60 2.22 -9.47
CA TRP A 162 9.27 1.71 -9.10
C TRP A 162 9.00 0.34 -9.71
N LEU A 163 9.26 0.16 -11.00
CA LEU A 163 9.08 -1.13 -11.68
C LEU A 163 9.96 -2.22 -11.07
N GLU A 164 11.19 -1.89 -10.70
CA GLU A 164 12.12 -2.80 -10.04
C GLU A 164 11.66 -3.19 -8.63
N ALA A 165 11.15 -2.24 -7.84
CA ALA A 165 10.59 -2.54 -6.52
C ALA A 165 9.37 -3.47 -6.61
N PHE A 166 8.52 -3.30 -7.64
CA PHE A 166 7.43 -4.23 -7.94
C PHE A 166 7.95 -5.60 -8.36
N GLU A 167 9.05 -5.66 -9.12
CA GLU A 167 9.65 -6.93 -9.52
C GLU A 167 10.23 -7.70 -8.34
N GLY A 168 10.93 -7.02 -7.43
CA GLY A 168 11.42 -7.63 -6.20
C GLY A 168 10.27 -8.21 -5.37
N ALA A 169 9.20 -7.44 -5.20
CA ALA A 169 8.00 -7.92 -4.50
C ALA A 169 7.31 -9.09 -5.23
N ALA A 170 7.22 -9.04 -6.57
CA ALA A 170 6.58 -10.06 -7.38
C ALA A 170 7.36 -11.38 -7.37
N THR A 171 8.69 -11.30 -7.32
CA THR A 171 9.62 -12.43 -7.26
C THR A 171 9.58 -13.09 -5.88
N ALA A 172 9.59 -12.29 -4.81
CA ALA A 172 9.59 -12.80 -3.45
C ALA A 172 8.23 -13.41 -3.04
N LEU A 173 7.12 -12.74 -3.37
CA LEU A 173 5.80 -13.13 -2.87
C LEU A 173 5.13 -14.18 -3.75
N PRO A 174 4.21 -15.00 -3.19
CA PRO A 174 3.47 -15.99 -3.96
C PRO A 174 2.53 -15.28 -4.94
N ALA A 175 2.26 -15.92 -6.08
CA ALA A 175 1.38 -15.38 -7.11
C ALA A 175 -0.05 -15.09 -6.62
N SER A 176 -0.46 -15.72 -5.52
CA SER A 176 -1.75 -15.51 -4.86
C SER A 176 -1.85 -14.19 -4.09
N VAL A 177 -0.73 -13.54 -3.76
CA VAL A 177 -0.70 -12.26 -3.05
C VAL A 177 -0.76 -11.12 -4.06
N SER A 178 -1.70 -10.20 -3.86
CA SER A 178 -1.85 -9.03 -4.72
C SER A 178 -0.76 -7.99 -4.43
N LEU A 179 -0.27 -7.34 -5.48
CA LEU A 179 0.65 -6.20 -5.37
C LEU A 179 -0.18 -4.92 -5.50
N ILE A 180 0.04 -3.95 -4.60
CA ILE A 180 -0.80 -2.76 -4.52
C ILE A 180 0.07 -1.54 -4.79
N PHE A 181 -0.31 -0.76 -5.81
CA PHE A 181 0.29 0.52 -6.12
C PHE A 181 -0.61 1.64 -5.61
N SER A 182 -0.17 2.36 -4.58
CA SER A 182 -0.86 3.55 -4.10
C SER A 182 -0.53 4.75 -5.00
N ILE A 183 -1.48 5.11 -5.88
CA ILE A 183 -1.32 6.18 -6.85
C ILE A 183 -1.25 7.54 -6.17
N SER A 184 -0.41 8.42 -6.69
CA SER A 184 -0.36 9.83 -6.33
C SER A 184 -0.77 10.70 -7.50
N VAL A 185 -1.49 11.77 -7.20
CA VAL A 185 -1.83 12.82 -8.16
C VAL A 185 -1.20 14.15 -7.81
N GLN A 186 -0.14 14.14 -7.00
CA GLN A 186 0.67 15.34 -6.86
C GLN A 186 1.25 15.74 -8.23
N PRO A 187 1.40 17.05 -8.53
CA PRO A 187 1.74 17.54 -9.87
C PRO A 187 2.90 16.80 -10.56
N ARG A 188 3.94 16.46 -9.81
CA ARG A 188 5.11 15.72 -10.32
C ARG A 188 4.93 14.22 -10.41
N ALA A 189 4.09 13.64 -9.56
CA ALA A 189 3.74 12.22 -9.65
C ALA A 189 2.90 11.92 -10.89
N LYS A 190 2.00 12.85 -11.23
CA LYS A 190 1.09 12.75 -12.39
C LYS A 190 1.79 12.47 -13.71
N GLN A 191 3.03 12.91 -13.90
CA GLN A 191 3.72 12.75 -15.19
C GLN A 191 4.18 11.30 -15.47
N PHE A 192 4.39 10.48 -14.43
CA PHE A 192 4.92 9.11 -14.58
C PHE A 192 3.95 8.03 -14.11
N VAL A 193 3.03 8.34 -13.19
CA VAL A 193 2.04 7.38 -12.68
C VAL A 193 1.28 6.65 -13.80
N PRO A 194 0.83 7.30 -14.90
CA PRO A 194 0.20 6.59 -16.02
C PRO A 194 1.10 5.52 -16.64
N ALA A 195 2.37 5.84 -16.92
CA ALA A 195 3.32 4.91 -17.52
C ALA A 195 3.66 3.74 -16.57
N VAL A 196 3.79 4.01 -15.27
CA VAL A 196 3.96 2.96 -14.26
C VAL A 196 2.73 2.06 -14.21
N CYS A 197 1.52 2.62 -14.15
CA CYS A 197 0.28 1.83 -14.17
C CYS A 197 0.16 0.94 -15.41
N ASP A 198 0.43 1.49 -16.60
CA ASP A 198 0.35 0.72 -17.84
C ASP A 198 1.38 -0.42 -17.88
N ALA A 199 2.63 -0.18 -17.45
CA ALA A 199 3.66 -1.20 -17.36
C ALA A 199 3.32 -2.29 -16.33
N LEU A 200 2.88 -1.92 -15.13
CA LEU A 200 2.49 -2.87 -14.08
C LEU A 200 1.27 -3.71 -14.50
N ARG A 201 0.27 -3.10 -15.15
CA ARG A 201 -0.90 -3.79 -15.68
C ARG A 201 -0.52 -4.79 -16.76
N ALA A 202 0.32 -4.38 -17.71
CA ALA A 202 0.78 -5.25 -18.79
C ALA A 202 1.56 -6.47 -18.23
N LYS A 203 2.39 -6.26 -17.22
CA LYS A 203 3.24 -7.31 -16.65
C LYS A 203 2.51 -8.24 -15.68
N TYR A 204 1.74 -7.68 -14.73
CA TYR A 204 1.16 -8.44 -13.61
C TYR A 204 -0.34 -8.72 -13.74
N GLY A 205 -1.03 -8.12 -14.71
CA GLY A 205 -2.44 -8.38 -15.00
C GLY A 205 -3.34 -8.20 -13.77
N GLN A 206 -4.03 -9.27 -13.35
CA GLN A 206 -4.95 -9.23 -12.21
C GLN A 206 -4.25 -9.23 -10.83
N ARG A 207 -2.93 -9.46 -10.78
CA ARG A 207 -2.18 -9.42 -9.52
C ARG A 207 -1.96 -7.98 -9.02
N ILE A 208 -1.96 -6.98 -9.91
CA ILE A 208 -1.80 -5.58 -9.54
C ILE A 208 -3.15 -4.94 -9.18
N ILE A 209 -3.15 -4.13 -8.11
CA ILE A 209 -4.26 -3.28 -7.70
C ILE A 209 -3.78 -1.83 -7.68
N PHE A 210 -4.52 -0.94 -8.35
CA PHE A 210 -4.30 0.50 -8.26
C PHE A 210 -5.18 1.10 -7.17
N GLN A 211 -4.58 1.66 -6.13
CA GLN A 211 -5.29 2.17 -4.97
C GLN A 211 -5.04 3.67 -4.80
N HIS A 212 -6.05 4.41 -4.33
CA HIS A 212 -5.88 5.79 -3.88
C HIS A 212 -6.24 5.98 -2.40
N ASN A 213 -5.43 6.73 -1.65
CA ASN A 213 -5.55 6.89 -0.19
C ASN A 213 -5.88 8.34 0.21
N ALA A 214 -6.99 8.89 -0.26
CA ALA A 214 -7.42 10.21 0.21
C ALA A 214 -8.92 10.39 0.36
N LEU A 215 -9.72 9.32 0.50
CA LEU A 215 -11.16 9.51 0.73
C LEU A 215 -11.39 10.15 2.11
N HIS A 216 -11.79 11.43 2.13
CA HIS A 216 -12.17 12.19 3.32
C HIS A 216 -13.46 12.99 3.08
N ALA A 217 -14.10 13.51 4.14
CA ALA A 217 -15.42 14.16 4.06
C ALA A 217 -15.42 15.39 3.15
N ARG A 218 -14.28 16.08 3.13
CA ARG A 218 -14.06 17.27 2.31
C ARG A 218 -13.55 16.96 0.89
N CYS A 219 -13.49 15.69 0.48
CA CYS A 219 -13.11 15.38 -0.88
C CYS A 219 -14.16 15.96 -1.82
N ALA A 220 -13.71 16.63 -2.87
CA ALA A 220 -14.59 16.92 -3.99
C ALA A 220 -15.28 15.62 -4.44
N SER A 221 -16.49 15.71 -4.96
CA SER A 221 -17.21 14.56 -5.51
C SER A 221 -16.48 13.94 -6.73
N ASN A 222 -15.69 14.74 -7.45
CA ASN A 222 -14.94 14.29 -8.63
C ASN A 222 -13.50 14.85 -8.69
N PRO A 223 -12.61 14.42 -7.78
CA PRO A 223 -11.22 14.82 -7.79
C PRO A 223 -10.45 14.04 -8.87
N ALA A 224 -9.40 14.66 -9.42
CA ALA A 224 -8.62 14.10 -10.53
C ALA A 224 -8.08 12.68 -10.27
N HIS A 225 -7.76 12.33 -9.02
CA HIS A 225 -7.35 10.98 -8.64
C HIS A 225 -8.45 9.94 -8.80
N HIS A 226 -9.70 10.23 -8.42
CA HIS A 226 -10.80 9.28 -8.62
C HIS A 226 -11.07 9.06 -10.11
N LYS A 227 -11.00 10.14 -10.91
CA LYS A 227 -11.13 10.02 -12.37
C LYS A 227 -10.07 9.09 -12.95
N PHE A 228 -8.80 9.29 -12.58
CA PHE A 228 -7.71 8.42 -13.05
C PHE A 228 -7.90 6.96 -12.62
N VAL A 229 -8.28 6.68 -11.36
CA VAL A 229 -8.58 5.31 -10.91
C VAL A 229 -9.73 4.70 -11.72
N ARG A 230 -10.80 5.46 -11.98
CA ARG A 230 -11.93 5.00 -12.81
C ARG A 230 -11.48 4.68 -14.25
N GLU A 231 -10.63 5.51 -14.84
CA GLU A 231 -10.05 5.26 -16.17
C GLU A 231 -9.21 3.97 -16.18
N GLN A 232 -8.44 3.70 -15.12
CA GLN A 232 -7.70 2.44 -14.99
C GLN A 232 -8.62 1.23 -14.82
N HIS A 233 -9.74 1.37 -14.12
CA HIS A 233 -10.75 0.33 -14.02
C HIS A 233 -11.42 0.03 -15.37
N ALA A 234 -11.79 1.07 -16.13
CA ALA A 234 -12.33 0.91 -17.49
C ALA A 234 -11.34 0.20 -18.43
N LYS A 235 -10.04 0.31 -18.15
CA LYS A 235 -8.93 -0.40 -18.80
C LYS A 235 -8.73 -1.85 -18.32
N GLY A 236 -9.62 -2.39 -17.48
CA GLY A 236 -9.59 -3.77 -16.97
C GLY A 236 -8.73 -4.00 -15.73
N SER A 237 -8.29 -2.92 -15.07
CA SER A 237 -7.46 -3.02 -13.85
C SER A 237 -8.32 -3.23 -12.61
N ARG A 238 -7.78 -3.95 -11.62
CA ARG A 238 -8.36 -3.96 -10.28
C ARG A 238 -8.04 -2.64 -9.59
N ILE A 239 -9.06 -2.04 -8.98
CA ILE A 239 -8.92 -0.77 -8.27
C ILE A 239 -9.30 -0.91 -6.80
N GLY A 240 -8.69 -0.09 -5.96
CA GLY A 240 -8.99 0.01 -4.54
C GLY A 240 -9.15 1.47 -4.12
N PHE A 241 -9.86 1.68 -3.03
CA PHE A 241 -9.93 2.96 -2.36
C PHE A 241 -9.68 2.77 -0.87
N GLU A 242 -8.99 3.74 -0.27
CA GLU A 242 -8.75 3.77 1.16
C GLU A 242 -9.23 5.10 1.74
N GLN A 243 -10.06 4.99 2.77
CA GLN A 243 -10.55 6.13 3.52
C GLN A 243 -9.48 6.55 4.53
N VAL A 244 -8.96 7.76 4.34
CA VAL A 244 -8.08 8.41 5.32
C VAL A 244 -8.95 9.30 6.19
N CYS A 245 -9.64 8.68 7.13
CA CYS A 245 -10.06 9.35 8.34
C CYS A 245 -9.43 8.60 9.51
N SER A 246 -8.75 9.31 10.42
CA SER A 246 -8.53 8.69 11.71
C SER A 246 -9.92 8.61 12.38
N ALA A 247 -10.27 7.46 12.93
CA ALA A 247 -11.41 7.36 13.85
C ALA A 247 -11.29 8.35 15.03
N PHE A 248 -10.09 8.90 15.25
CA PHE A 248 -9.79 9.94 16.24
C PHE A 248 -10.22 11.36 15.84
N HIS A 249 -10.35 11.69 14.55
CA HIS A 249 -10.66 13.05 14.10
C HIS A 249 -12.14 13.25 13.73
N ASP A 250 -12.87 12.18 13.38
CA ASP A 250 -14.30 12.25 13.10
C ASP A 250 -15.02 10.90 13.36
N PRO A 251 -15.42 10.63 14.62
CA PRO A 251 -16.11 9.40 15.01
C PRO A 251 -17.48 9.23 14.33
N GLN A 252 -18.15 10.33 13.97
CA GLN A 252 -19.48 10.30 13.35
C GLN A 252 -19.48 9.60 11.99
N ARG A 253 -18.32 9.55 11.32
CA ARG A 253 -18.19 8.93 9.99
C ARG A 253 -18.04 7.41 10.03
N TYR A 254 -17.49 6.84 11.11
CA TYR A 254 -17.55 5.39 11.36
C TYR A 254 -18.91 4.97 11.93
N GLY A 255 -19.70 5.91 12.48
CA GLY A 255 -21.09 5.72 12.89
C GLY A 255 -22.13 6.14 11.84
N SER A 256 -21.71 6.60 10.66
CA SER A 256 -22.62 6.94 9.56
C SER A 256 -23.22 5.66 8.98
N SER A 257 -24.51 5.66 8.68
CA SER A 257 -25.17 4.55 8.01
C SER A 257 -24.73 4.34 6.55
N ASP A 258 -24.11 5.35 5.91
CA ASP A 258 -23.54 5.22 4.56
C ASP A 258 -22.27 6.07 4.36
N PRO A 259 -21.10 5.61 4.84
CA PRO A 259 -19.82 6.30 4.62
C PRO A 259 -19.40 6.38 3.13
N MET A 260 -20.09 5.65 2.24
CA MET A 260 -19.79 5.54 0.81
C MET A 260 -20.76 6.30 -0.10
N GLY A 261 -21.81 6.93 0.45
CA GLY A 261 -22.83 7.65 -0.31
C GLY A 261 -22.24 8.62 -1.35
N PRO A 262 -21.25 9.46 -0.99
CA PRO A 262 -20.59 10.35 -1.95
C PRO A 262 -19.84 9.63 -3.09
N LEU A 263 -19.30 8.42 -2.84
CA LEU A 263 -18.57 7.65 -3.86
C LEU A 263 -19.54 6.99 -4.86
N ARG A 264 -20.67 6.48 -4.38
CA ARG A 264 -21.71 5.86 -5.22
C ARG A 264 -22.30 6.87 -6.20
N LEU A 265 -22.50 8.11 -5.77
CA LEU A 265 -22.95 9.21 -6.62
C LEU A 265 -21.92 9.58 -7.70
N ALA A 266 -20.63 9.36 -7.45
CA ALA A 266 -19.55 9.64 -8.38
C ALA A 266 -19.21 8.48 -9.33
N ILE A 267 -19.77 7.27 -9.11
CA ILE A 267 -19.51 6.06 -9.92
C ILE A 267 -20.58 5.83 -11.00
N LYS A 268 -21.71 6.57 -10.96
CA LYS A 268 -22.60 6.69 -12.12
C LYS A 268 -21.91 7.38 -13.31
#